data_AF-A0A5D6XID4-F1
#
_entry.id   AF-A0A5D6XID4-F1
#
_cell.length_a   1.000
_cell.length_b   1.000
_cell.length_c   1.000
_cell.angle_alpha   90.00
_cell.angle_beta   90.00
_cell.angle_gamma   90.00
#
_symmetry.space_group_name_H-M   'P 1'
#
loop_
_entity.id
_entity.type
_entity.pdbx_description
1 polymer ?
#
loop_
_entity_poly.entity_id
_entity_poly.type
_entity_poly.pdbx_seq_one_letter_code
_entity_poly.pdbx_strand_id
1 'polypeptide(L)'
;MVGRIYKIVHSQSDVVYVGMTMNSLSKRWTTHKKLYNEEKNQNSNITIYEYMVKHSVDQFKILLIKEYDVIDRKHLKVYETLWMNKLKCVNKLLSFNPMNDKQQSRACYLKNCEERCTKVRAYAAANTDLIKRRTKHIVKKT
;
A
#
# COMPACT_ATOMS: atom_id res chain seq x y z
N MET A 1 13.16 -9.26 -20.63
CA MET A 1 13.67 -9.41 -19.24
C MET A 1 12.82 -10.47 -18.56
N VAL A 2 13.40 -11.31 -17.70
CA VAL A 2 12.60 -12.36 -17.02
C VAL A 2 12.01 -11.82 -15.71
N GLY A 3 10.69 -11.80 -15.64
CA GLY A 3 9.92 -11.48 -14.44
C GLY A 3 9.35 -12.74 -13.80
N ARG A 4 9.30 -12.78 -12.47
CA ARG A 4 8.82 -13.93 -11.71
C ARG A 4 7.63 -13.53 -10.86
N ILE A 5 6.56 -14.31 -10.96
CA ILE A 5 5.43 -14.24 -10.03
C ILE A 5 5.60 -15.37 -9.01
N TYR A 6 5.50 -15.03 -7.73
CA TYR A 6 5.65 -15.95 -6.63
C TYR A 6 4.48 -15.82 -5.66
N LYS A 7 4.32 -16.82 -4.80
CA LYS A 7 3.48 -16.74 -3.61
C LYS A 7 4.27 -17.04 -2.35
N ILE A 8 3.92 -16.38 -1.27
CA ILE A 8 4.33 -16.75 0.08
C ILE A 8 3.14 -17.45 0.71
N VAL A 9 3.35 -18.68 1.16
CA VAL A 9 2.29 -19.49 1.79
C VAL A 9 2.70 -19.86 3.20
N HIS A 10 1.72 -19.87 4.10
CA HIS A 10 1.88 -20.44 5.43
C HIS A 10 1.74 -21.97 5.36
N SER A 11 2.47 -22.69 6.21
CA SER A 11 2.46 -24.16 6.20
C SER A 11 1.16 -24.77 6.75
N GLN A 12 0.48 -24.08 7.66
CA GLN A 12 -0.69 -24.63 8.38
C GLN A 12 -1.99 -23.85 8.15
N SER A 13 -1.98 -22.77 7.37
CA SER A 13 -3.17 -21.95 7.12
C SER A 13 -3.25 -21.54 5.66
N ASP A 14 -4.45 -21.16 5.22
CA ASP A 14 -4.72 -20.74 3.84
C ASP A 14 -4.25 -19.31 3.53
N VAL A 15 -3.31 -18.78 4.32
CA VAL A 15 -2.73 -17.46 4.09
C VAL A 15 -1.80 -17.54 2.89
N VAL A 16 -2.22 -16.88 1.80
CA VAL A 16 -1.47 -16.75 0.56
C VAL A 16 -1.22 -15.28 0.29
N TYR A 17 0.04 -14.90 0.13
CA TYR A 17 0.44 -13.60 -0.40
C TYR A 17 1.02 -13.79 -1.79
N VAL A 18 0.64 -12.94 -2.74
CA VAL A 18 1.16 -12.99 -4.12
C VAL A 18 2.09 -11.80 -4.32
N GLY A 19 3.22 -12.04 -4.97
CA GLY A 19 4.22 -11.01 -5.23
C GLY A 19 4.90 -11.18 -6.58
N MET A 20 5.53 -10.11 -7.05
CA MET A 20 6.39 -10.13 -8.23
C MET A 20 7.82 -9.68 -7.95
N THR A 21 8.76 -10.22 -8.74
CA THR A 21 10.17 -9.85 -8.65
C THR A 21 10.87 -10.03 -10.00
N MET A 22 11.82 -9.14 -10.29
CA MET A 22 12.79 -9.32 -11.39
C MET A 22 14.07 -10.04 -10.90
N ASN A 23 14.29 -10.04 -9.58
CA ASN A 23 15.40 -10.76 -8.95
C ASN A 23 15.08 -12.26 -8.79
N SER A 24 16.06 -13.04 -8.35
CA SER A 24 15.83 -14.42 -7.92
C SER A 24 14.88 -14.49 -6.72
N LEU A 25 14.17 -15.61 -6.58
CA LEU A 25 13.27 -15.84 -5.44
C LEU A 25 14.02 -15.81 -4.11
N SER A 26 15.19 -16.44 -4.04
CA SER A 26 16.01 -16.46 -2.83
C SER A 26 16.38 -15.05 -2.38
N LYS A 27 16.82 -14.19 -3.30
CA LYS A 27 17.13 -12.78 -3.00
C LYS A 27 15.87 -12.04 -2.51
N ARG A 28 14.73 -12.25 -3.18
CA ARG A 28 13.46 -11.64 -2.79
C ARG A 28 13.00 -12.08 -1.40
N TRP A 29 13.21 -13.35 -1.06
CA TRP A 29 12.88 -13.89 0.25
C TRP A 29 13.77 -13.31 1.35
N THR A 30 15.08 -13.24 1.12
CA THR A 30 16.01 -12.56 2.04
C THR A 30 15.61 -11.11 2.26
N THR A 31 15.22 -10.39 1.19
CA THR A 31 14.69 -9.01 1.33
C THR A 31 13.43 -8.98 2.18
N HIS A 32 12.48 -9.90 1.99
CA HIS A 32 11.28 -9.96 2.81
C HIS A 32 11.58 -10.18 4.29
N LYS A 33 12.49 -11.11 4.63
CA LYS A 33 12.90 -11.37 6.01
C LYS A 33 13.61 -10.18 6.65
N LYS A 34 14.50 -9.53 5.90
CA LYS A 34 15.22 -8.32 6.35
C LYS A 34 14.23 -7.20 6.68
N LEU A 35 13.36 -6.84 5.73
CA LEU A 35 12.36 -5.79 5.91
C LEU A 35 11.36 -6.15 7.02
N TYR A 36 10.96 -7.41 7.14
CA TYR A 36 10.13 -7.88 8.24
C TYR A 36 10.79 -7.60 9.59
N ASN A 37 12.09 -7.91 9.75
CA ASN A 37 12.80 -7.64 11.00
C ASN A 37 12.91 -6.16 11.34
N GLU A 38 13.00 -5.30 10.32
CA GLU A 38 13.06 -3.84 10.45
C GLU A 38 11.68 -3.25 10.78
N GLU A 39 10.61 -3.80 10.20
CA GLU A 39 9.25 -3.25 10.26
C GLU A 39 8.31 -3.99 11.24
N LYS A 40 8.72 -5.09 11.88
CA LYS A 40 7.86 -5.91 12.76
C LYS A 40 7.20 -5.13 13.91
N ASN A 41 7.81 -4.01 14.33
CA ASN A 41 7.30 -3.14 15.39
C ASN A 41 6.63 -1.86 14.86
N GLN A 42 6.46 -1.74 13.54
CA GLN A 42 5.89 -0.58 12.85
C GLN A 42 4.65 -1.00 12.07
N ASN A 43 3.83 -0.02 11.69
CA ASN A 43 2.68 -0.27 10.83
C ASN A 43 3.15 -0.44 9.38
N SER A 44 3.54 -1.67 9.03
CA SER A 44 4.01 -1.98 7.68
C SER A 44 2.89 -1.90 6.65
N ASN A 45 3.22 -1.40 5.47
CA ASN A 45 2.30 -1.43 4.32
C ASN A 45 2.20 -2.83 3.68
N ILE A 46 3.04 -3.79 4.09
CA ILE A 46 3.09 -5.13 3.53
C ILE A 46 2.23 -6.07 4.38
N THR A 47 1.10 -6.51 3.81
CA THR A 47 0.09 -7.29 4.53
C THR A 47 0.60 -8.59 5.12
N ILE A 48 1.53 -9.27 4.46
CA ILE A 48 2.05 -10.55 4.93
C ILE A 48 2.83 -10.43 6.24
N TYR A 49 3.34 -9.24 6.59
CA TYR A 49 4.11 -9.06 7.83
C TYR A 49 3.25 -9.20 9.08
N GLU A 50 1.99 -8.75 9.04
CA GLU A 50 1.02 -8.95 10.13
C GLU A 50 0.86 -10.45 10.44
N TYR A 51 0.80 -11.29 9.41
CA TYR A 51 0.70 -12.74 9.55
C TYR A 51 2.01 -13.38 10.00
N MET A 52 3.15 -12.86 9.55
CA MET A 52 4.47 -13.34 9.98
C MET A 52 4.72 -13.07 11.47
N VAL A 53 4.24 -11.93 11.99
CA VAL A 53 4.27 -11.65 13.45
C VAL A 53 3.42 -12.67 14.21
N LYS A 54 2.24 -13.01 13.68
CA LYS A 54 1.30 -13.92 14.35
C LYS A 54 1.73 -15.39 14.36
N HIS A 55 2.38 -15.86 13.30
CA HIS A 55 2.63 -17.29 13.08
C HIS A 55 4.12 -17.68 12.98
N SER A 56 5.03 -16.74 13.21
CA SER A 56 6.49 -16.85 12.99
C SER A 56 6.90 -16.97 11.52
N VAL A 57 7.95 -16.26 11.14
CA VAL A 57 8.44 -16.18 9.75
C VAL A 57 8.88 -17.54 9.17
N ASP A 58 9.34 -18.46 10.02
CA ASP A 58 9.84 -19.77 9.60
C ASP A 58 8.73 -20.72 9.14
N GLN A 59 7.47 -20.43 9.49
CA GLN A 59 6.32 -21.19 9.00
C GLN A 59 5.90 -20.79 7.58
N PHE A 60 6.55 -19.77 6.99
CA PHE A 60 6.27 -19.28 5.65
C PHE A 60 7.33 -19.73 4.65
N LYS A 61 6.87 -20.08 3.45
CA LYS A 61 7.74 -20.43 2.32
C LYS A 61 7.37 -19.62 1.09
N ILE A 62 8.39 -19.19 0.36
CA ILE A 62 8.23 -18.58 -0.97
C ILE A 62 8.22 -19.69 -2.03
N LEU A 63 7.25 -19.62 -2.95
CA LEU A 63 7.09 -20.59 -4.03
C LEU A 63 6.93 -19.84 -5.35
N LEU A 64 7.64 -20.30 -6.38
CA LEU A 64 7.48 -19.78 -7.74
C LEU A 64 6.12 -20.22 -8.28
N ILE A 65 5.36 -19.29 -8.85
CA ILE A 65 4.14 -19.60 -9.59
C ILE A 65 4.49 -19.77 -11.06
N LYS A 66 5.06 -18.72 -11.68
CA LYS A 66 5.38 -18.70 -13.09
C LYS A 66 6.40 -17.62 -13.42
N GLU A 67 7.26 -17.90 -14.39
CA GLU A 67 8.15 -16.93 -15.02
C GLU A 67 7.53 -16.39 -16.31
N TYR A 68 7.80 -15.14 -16.62
CA TYR A 68 7.32 -14.45 -17.80
C TYR A 68 8.46 -13.66 -18.43
N ASP A 69 8.56 -13.73 -19.76
CA ASP A 69 9.31 -12.76 -20.52
C ASP A 69 8.52 -11.47 -20.61
N VAL A 70 9.03 -10.43 -19.96
CA VAL A 70 8.40 -9.11 -19.89
C VAL A 70 9.29 -8.06 -20.52
N ILE A 71 8.62 -7.09 -21.14
CA ILE A 71 9.23 -5.89 -21.73
C ILE A 71 9.53 -4.89 -20.61
N ASP A 72 8.57 -4.70 -19.70
CA ASP A 72 8.67 -3.72 -18.62
C ASP A 72 8.07 -4.23 -17.29
N ARG A 73 8.29 -3.46 -16.22
CA ARG A 73 7.77 -3.80 -14.89
C ARG A 73 6.24 -3.67 -14.80
N LYS A 74 5.59 -2.83 -15.63
CA LYS A 74 4.13 -2.72 -15.61
C LYS A 74 3.49 -3.98 -16.14
N HIS A 75 4.03 -4.59 -17.19
CA HIS A 75 3.59 -5.88 -17.69
C HIS A 75 3.63 -6.95 -16.60
N LEU A 76 4.68 -6.97 -15.77
CA LEU A 76 4.76 -7.90 -14.63
C LEU A 76 3.72 -7.61 -13.54
N LYS A 77 3.39 -6.34 -13.28
CA LYS A 77 2.30 -5.96 -12.34
C LYS A 77 0.93 -6.42 -12.83
N VAL A 78 0.69 -6.44 -14.14
CA VAL A 78 -0.55 -6.97 -14.73
C VAL A 78 -0.66 -8.47 -14.43
N TYR A 79 0.41 -9.23 -14.66
CA TYR A 79 0.43 -10.66 -14.31
C TYR A 79 0.25 -10.89 -12.81
N GLU A 80 0.92 -10.12 -11.96
CA GLU A 80 0.73 -10.20 -10.51
C GLU A 80 -0.74 -10.00 -10.13
N THR A 81 -1.39 -8.98 -10.69
CA THR A 81 -2.81 -8.68 -10.48
C THR A 81 -3.72 -9.82 -10.97
N LEU A 82 -3.42 -10.42 -12.13
CA LEU A 82 -4.13 -11.60 -12.63
C LEU A 82 -4.05 -12.76 -11.61
N TRP A 83 -2.86 -13.04 -11.07
CA TRP A 83 -2.68 -14.11 -10.08
C TRP A 83 -3.32 -13.78 -8.74
N MET A 84 -3.31 -12.51 -8.32
CA MET A 84 -4.04 -12.05 -7.15
C MET A 84 -5.55 -12.23 -7.29
N ASN A 85 -6.11 -12.05 -8.49
CA ASN A 85 -7.53 -12.28 -8.74
C ASN A 85 -7.88 -13.77 -8.83
N LYS A 86 -6.95 -14.58 -9.36
CA LYS A 86 -7.12 -16.03 -9.50
C LYS A 86 -6.98 -16.76 -8.17
N LEU A 87 -6.17 -16.24 -7.24
CA LEU A 87 -5.89 -16.86 -5.94
C LEU A 87 -6.55 -16.06 -4.83
N LYS A 88 -7.20 -16.73 -3.87
CA LYS A 88 -7.67 -16.06 -2.64
C LYS A 88 -6.44 -15.64 -1.82
N CYS A 89 -6.04 -14.38 -1.91
CA CYS A 89 -4.82 -13.85 -1.30
C CYS A 89 -5.08 -12.72 -0.29
N VAL A 90 -4.10 -12.47 0.59
CA VAL A 90 -4.17 -11.47 1.67
C VAL A 90 -3.65 -10.08 1.25
N ASN A 91 -3.36 -9.89 -0.03
CA ASN A 91 -2.88 -8.61 -0.55
C ASN A 91 -3.99 -7.54 -0.45
N LYS A 92 -3.71 -6.41 0.24
CA LYS A 92 -4.68 -5.31 0.42
C LYS A 92 -4.93 -4.50 -0.86
N LEU A 93 -3.92 -4.36 -1.73
CA LEU A 93 -3.96 -3.50 -2.91
C LEU A 93 -3.49 -4.26 -4.16
N LEU A 94 -4.21 -4.06 -5.26
CA LEU A 94 -3.81 -4.55 -6.58
C LEU A 94 -2.56 -3.79 -7.06
N SER A 95 -1.60 -4.54 -7.60
CA SER A 95 -0.33 -3.97 -8.08
C SER A 95 -0.45 -3.18 -9.37
N PHE A 96 -1.42 -3.54 -10.22
CA PHE A 96 -1.78 -2.80 -11.42
C PHE A 96 -3.21 -2.30 -11.29
N ASN A 97 -3.37 -0.98 -11.25
CA ASN A 97 -4.67 -0.34 -11.32
C ASN A 97 -4.67 0.69 -12.45
N PRO A 98 -5.29 0.38 -13.61
CA PRO A 98 -5.27 1.25 -14.78
C PRO A 98 -6.01 2.57 -14.54
N MET A 99 -6.86 2.69 -13.51
CA MET A 99 -7.61 3.91 -13.21
C MET A 99 -6.90 4.88 -12.24
N ASN A 100 -5.76 4.50 -11.65
CA ASN A 100 -5.36 5.11 -10.36
C ASN A 100 -4.33 6.24 -10.38
N ASP A 101 -3.93 6.80 -11.53
CA ASP A 101 -2.76 7.69 -11.50
C ASP A 101 -3.04 9.19 -11.40
N LYS A 102 -4.31 9.66 -11.48
CA LYS A 102 -4.67 11.10 -11.23
C LYS A 102 -6.16 11.41 -11.28
N GLN A 103 -6.92 10.69 -12.12
CA GLN A 103 -8.32 11.05 -12.42
C GLN A 103 -9.28 10.74 -11.25
N GLN A 104 -9.15 9.58 -10.59
CA GLN A 104 -9.96 9.26 -9.41
C GLN A 104 -9.65 10.18 -8.21
N SER A 105 -8.37 10.51 -7.97
CA SER A 105 -7.97 11.45 -6.92
C SER A 105 -8.56 12.85 -7.16
N ARG A 106 -8.54 13.33 -8.42
CA ARG A 106 -9.20 14.60 -8.81
C ARG A 106 -10.71 14.56 -8.62
N ALA A 107 -11.37 13.47 -9.02
CA ALA A 107 -12.82 13.30 -8.85
C ALA A 107 -13.22 13.25 -7.36
N CYS A 108 -12.45 12.55 -6.53
CA CYS A 108 -12.64 12.50 -5.07
C CYS A 108 -12.39 13.86 -4.42
N TYR A 109 -11.34 14.58 -4.84
CA TYR A 109 -11.04 15.94 -4.39
C TYR A 109 -12.17 16.92 -4.73
N LEU A 110 -12.69 16.87 -5.96
CA LEU A 110 -13.81 17.72 -6.40
C LEU A 110 -15.10 17.42 -5.60
N LYS A 111 -15.43 16.14 -5.41
CA LYS A 111 -16.62 15.72 -4.66
C LYS A 111 -16.61 16.17 -3.19
N ASN A 112 -15.42 16.23 -2.58
CA ASN A 112 -15.25 16.66 -1.19
C ASN A 112 -14.94 18.15 -1.02
N CYS A 113 -14.84 18.91 -2.11
CA CYS A 113 -14.45 20.31 -2.07
C CYS A 113 -15.55 21.17 -1.44
N GLU A 114 -16.81 20.90 -1.77
CA GLU A 114 -17.96 21.61 -1.20
C GLU A 114 -18.12 21.36 0.30
N GLU A 115 -18.04 20.10 0.75
CA GLU A 115 -18.09 19.76 2.17
C GLU A 115 -16.94 20.38 2.97
N ARG A 116 -15.74 20.45 2.39
CA ARG A 116 -14.62 21.17 3.03
C ARG A 116 -14.90 22.67 3.10
N CYS A 117 -15.41 23.27 2.02
CA CYS A 117 -15.75 24.69 2.00
C CYS A 117 -16.84 25.02 3.03
N THR A 118 -17.88 24.21 3.16
CA THR A 118 -18.94 24.43 4.15
C THR A 118 -18.42 24.28 5.57
N LYS A 119 -17.63 23.25 5.86
CA LYS A 119 -17.00 23.06 7.18
C LYS A 119 -16.05 24.20 7.54
N VAL A 120 -15.22 24.66 6.60
CA VAL A 120 -14.29 25.79 6.81
C VAL A 120 -15.06 27.09 7.05
N ARG A 121 -16.12 27.36 6.28
CA ARG A 121 -16.98 28.54 6.48
C ARG A 121 -17.69 28.50 7.83
N ALA A 122 -18.25 27.36 8.21
CA ALA A 122 -18.91 27.17 9.51
C ALA A 122 -17.93 27.38 10.67
N TYR A 123 -16.71 26.82 10.57
CA TYR A 123 -15.66 27.05 11.56
C TYR A 123 -15.26 28.52 11.65
N ALA A 124 -15.07 29.20 10.52
CA ALA A 124 -14.71 30.62 10.49
C ALA A 124 -15.80 31.50 11.11
N ALA A 125 -17.08 31.23 10.81
CA ALA A 125 -18.21 31.95 11.39
C ALA A 125 -18.31 31.73 12.91
N ALA A 126 -18.15 30.49 13.37
CA ALA A 126 -18.22 30.14 14.79
C ALA A 126 -17.01 30.68 15.61
N ASN A 127 -15.85 30.88 14.97
CA ASN A 127 -14.60 31.26 15.65
C ASN A 127 -14.11 32.66 15.28
N THR A 128 -14.99 33.52 14.76
CA THR A 128 -14.64 34.84 14.21
C THR A 128 -13.82 35.69 15.20
N ASP A 129 -14.18 35.71 16.47
CA ASP A 129 -13.50 36.52 17.49
C ASP A 129 -12.15 35.96 17.93
N LEU A 130 -12.04 34.63 18.02
CA LEU A 130 -10.78 33.93 18.30
C LEU A 130 -9.76 34.19 17.19
N ILE A 131 -10.20 34.13 15.93
CA ILE A 131 -9.35 34.40 14.77
C ILE A 131 -8.85 35.86 14.80
N LYS A 132 -9.74 36.83 15.00
CA LYS A 132 -9.38 38.26 15.10
C LYS A 132 -8.38 38.57 16.22
N ARG A 133 -8.55 37.93 17.39
CA ARG A 133 -7.62 38.08 18.53
C ARG A 133 -6.23 37.53 18.20
N ARG A 134 -6.17 36.39 17.52
CA ARG A 134 -4.92 35.74 17.10
C ARG A 134 -4.18 36.59 16.07
N THR A 135 -4.89 37.16 15.09
CA THR A 135 -4.31 38.05 14.06
C THR A 135 -3.75 39.33 14.68
N LYS A 136 -4.47 39.97 15.62
CA LYS A 136 -3.96 41.15 16.35
C LYS A 136 -2.69 40.88 17.15
N HIS A 137 -2.56 39.69 17.74
CA HIS A 137 -1.36 39.31 18.50
C HIS A 137 -0.12 39.09 17.62
N ILE A 138 -0.30 38.62 16.39
CA ILE A 138 0.80 38.40 15.43
C ILE A 138 1.31 39.74 14.89
N VAL A 139 0.39 40.65 14.52
CA VAL A 139 0.73 41.99 14.00
C VAL A 139 1.42 42.86 15.06
N LYS A 140 1.12 42.68 16.35
CA LYS A 140 1.80 43.39 17.46
C LYS A 140 3.19 42.85 17.83
N LYS A 141 3.56 41.67 17.33
CA LYS A 141 4.85 41.00 17.60
C LYS A 141 5.87 41.18 16.48
N THR A 142 5.49 41.86 15.41
CA THR A 142 6.33 42.21 14.25
C THR A 142 6.58 43.70 14.28
#